data_AF-A0A6S7A141-F1
#
_entry.id   AF-A0A6S7A141-F1
#
_cell.length_a   1.000
_cell.length_b   1.000
_cell.length_c   1.000
_cell.angle_alpha   90.00
_cell.angle_beta   90.00
_cell.angle_gamma   90.00
#
_symmetry.space_group_name_H-M   'P 1'
#
loop_
_entity.id
_entity.type
_entity.pdbx_description
1 polymer ?
#
loop_
_entity_poly.entity_id
_entity_poly.type
_entity_poly.pdbx_seq_one_letter_code
_entity_poly.pdbx_strand_id
1 'polypeptide(L)'
;MSYLTDKLRAPSREARGEVTVPGQMFDEIIAANPARRTLLRNSFGLSVLSVFGVSALAGCSSDDDDDDTAAPPEQPTPETPTPTPEPGPDYSVTFKPLGDKIVADTVTVPEGYVAEVLYSAGDKCVIGSAGYLGVPQSYPATETQAGGQHDGMHFYPLEGVDPNQGGLLVLNHENVDANTLDRSVEAVKTNLSNVGVSVVEIARDKDGKWAVKADSRYNKRYTGNTVYNVSGPAASVVGATVVGTLNNCASGNTPWGTYLTCEETTDNYWDPTQPENGYGWVVEIDPSTPGSTAVKRTAMGRFDHENTAFMVGENNRVAFYMGDDGTPGCIYKFVPSKPYDPANRANNSTLLDEGTLYAARFNDDGSGNWVELAVGKNNLIVGAIDPGNYTQVRPTDVPTNTLIDFNSQADVLINTKAAARVAGATLMDRPEWITVGVDKTVYCTLTNNSSRRRTSAANPRVTNRHGHIVRWKERGDSPLATTFEWELLLLAGQDAADGAASNITGNIKGDEFSSPDGIRVDPQGRLWVQTDSGTGTDITDIFGNNSMYYIDQKTGESKRFLVGPLGCEITGIAYTPDLTTFFINIQHPNRAWNTLRAGGGDARSATVVVRRQDGKPVGA
;
A
#
# COMPACT_ATOMS: atom_id res chain seq x y z
N MET A 1 1.06 6.86 5.39
CA MET A 1 2.00 7.82 6.06
C MET A 1 2.93 7.18 7.09
N SER A 2 4.21 7.03 6.74
CA SER A 2 5.23 6.53 7.68
C SER A 2 5.34 7.44 8.92
N TYR A 3 5.57 6.85 10.09
CA TYR A 3 5.71 7.62 11.35
C TYR A 3 6.90 8.60 11.33
N LEU A 4 7.85 8.40 10.43
CA LEU A 4 8.99 9.29 10.19
C LEU A 4 8.57 10.53 9.40
N THR A 5 7.73 10.37 8.37
CA THR A 5 7.17 11.48 7.60
C THR A 5 6.30 12.38 8.48
N ASP A 6 5.41 11.80 9.29
CA ASP A 6 4.55 12.60 10.18
C ASP A 6 5.40 13.42 11.19
N LYS A 7 6.48 12.82 11.72
CA LYS A 7 7.47 13.49 12.59
C LYS A 7 8.27 14.59 11.89
N LEU A 8 8.60 14.43 10.60
CA LEU A 8 9.29 15.46 9.81
C LEU A 8 8.35 16.60 9.39
N ARG A 9 7.06 16.31 9.20
CA ARG A 9 6.02 17.29 8.86
C ARG A 9 5.53 18.10 10.06
N ALA A 10 5.63 17.59 11.29
CA ALA A 10 5.11 18.24 12.49
C ALA A 10 5.40 19.76 12.62
N PRO A 11 6.63 20.28 12.36
CA PRO A 11 6.89 21.72 12.42
C PRO A 11 6.20 22.54 11.30
N SER A 12 5.86 21.92 10.16
CA SER A 12 5.03 22.54 9.10
C SER A 12 3.57 22.61 9.55
N ARG A 13 3.07 21.53 10.15
CA ARG A 13 1.69 21.40 10.65
C ARG A 13 1.40 22.39 11.79
N GLU A 14 2.30 22.50 12.77
CA GLU A 14 2.22 23.49 13.85
C GLU A 14 2.21 24.93 13.31
N ALA A 15 3.08 25.26 12.35
CA ALA A 15 3.14 26.58 11.74
C ALA A 15 1.89 26.95 10.92
N ARG A 16 1.15 25.95 10.43
CA ARG A 16 -0.14 26.09 9.73
C ARG A 16 -1.34 26.22 10.67
N GLY A 17 -1.15 26.07 11.97
CA GLY A 17 -2.24 26.08 12.95
C GLY A 17 -3.06 24.79 13.01
N GLU A 18 -2.54 23.67 12.47
CA GLU A 18 -3.07 22.37 12.86
C GLU A 18 -2.77 22.15 14.35
N VAL A 19 -3.82 22.00 15.15
CA VAL A 19 -3.67 21.87 16.60
C VAL A 19 -3.21 20.45 16.94
N THR A 20 -1.91 20.26 17.08
CA THR A 20 -1.34 19.17 17.88
C THR A 20 -1.88 19.27 19.30
N VAL A 21 -2.66 18.28 19.73
CA VAL A 21 -3.19 18.21 21.10
C VAL A 21 -2.16 17.49 21.96
N PRO A 22 -1.62 18.08 23.04
CA PRO A 22 -0.61 17.45 23.87
C PRO A 22 -1.04 16.06 24.39
N GLY A 23 -0.16 15.06 24.25
CA GLY A 23 -0.48 13.66 24.51
C GLY A 23 -1.03 12.92 23.28
N GLN A 24 -0.79 13.41 22.07
CA GLN A 24 -1.05 12.70 20.81
C GLN A 24 0.18 11.95 20.29
N MET A 25 1.40 12.38 20.62
CA MET A 25 2.61 11.67 20.22
C MET A 25 2.84 10.45 21.13
N PHE A 26 3.29 9.34 20.54
CA PHE A 26 3.51 8.07 21.25
C PHE A 26 4.44 8.23 22.48
N ASP A 27 5.55 8.96 22.32
CA ASP A 27 6.54 9.21 23.36
C ASP A 27 5.97 10.02 24.55
N GLU A 28 5.04 10.95 24.30
CA GLU A 28 4.39 11.75 25.36
C GLU A 28 3.49 10.88 26.25
N ILE A 29 2.83 9.89 25.67
CA ILE A 29 1.95 8.96 26.39
C ILE A 29 2.78 8.05 27.32
N ILE A 30 3.98 7.65 26.89
CA ILE A 30 4.92 6.87 27.73
C ILE A 30 5.40 7.69 28.93
N ALA A 31 5.74 8.96 28.73
CA ALA A 31 6.16 9.85 29.82
C ALA A 31 5.07 10.04 30.92
N ALA A 32 3.80 9.86 30.57
CA ALA A 32 2.68 10.15 31.45
C ALA A 32 2.33 9.07 32.49
N ASN A 33 2.80 7.82 32.39
CA ASN A 33 2.33 6.75 33.30
C ASN A 33 3.30 5.58 33.63
N PRO A 34 4.38 5.80 34.42
CA PRO A 34 5.34 4.75 34.77
C PRO A 34 4.86 3.68 35.78
N ALA A 35 3.62 3.77 36.30
CA ALA A 35 3.28 3.20 37.61
C ALA A 35 2.69 1.77 37.60
N ARG A 36 2.20 1.26 36.47
CA ARG A 36 1.43 -0.01 36.41
C ARG A 36 2.29 -1.29 36.31
N ARG A 37 3.39 -1.39 37.08
CA ARG A 37 4.32 -2.54 37.01
C ARG A 37 4.13 -3.64 38.08
N THR A 38 3.20 -3.47 39.04
CA THR A 38 3.09 -4.39 40.19
C THR A 38 1.65 -4.61 40.67
N LEU A 39 0.99 -5.69 40.23
CA LEU A 39 -0.09 -6.34 40.99
C LEU A 39 -0.33 -7.80 40.53
N LEU A 40 0.36 -8.73 41.21
CA LEU A 40 -0.06 -10.07 41.63
C LEU A 40 -0.89 -10.92 40.64
N ARG A 41 -0.38 -12.00 40.03
CA ARG A 41 0.13 -13.27 40.63
C ARG A 41 -0.77 -13.88 41.72
N ASN A 42 -1.09 -15.16 41.53
CA ASN A 42 -1.66 -16.16 42.48
C ASN A 42 -3.19 -16.37 42.47
N SER A 43 -3.66 -17.38 41.73
CA SER A 43 -4.53 -18.45 42.27
C SER A 43 -4.45 -19.72 41.39
N PHE A 44 -4.59 -20.90 42.00
CA PHE A 44 -4.66 -22.22 41.35
C PHE A 44 -6.03 -22.85 41.65
N GLY A 45 -6.62 -23.66 40.75
CA GLY A 45 -7.88 -24.37 41.03
C GLY A 45 -8.33 -25.40 39.99
N LEU A 46 -8.37 -26.68 40.38
CA LEU A 46 -9.05 -27.81 39.71
C LEU A 46 -10.54 -27.89 40.15
N SER A 47 -11.51 -28.60 39.54
CA SER A 47 -11.64 -29.25 38.20
C SER A 47 -13.11 -29.10 37.68
N VAL A 48 -13.97 -30.03 37.21
CA VAL A 48 -14.17 -31.51 37.25
C VAL A 48 -14.80 -31.97 35.88
N LEU A 49 -15.01 -33.26 35.63
CA LEU A 49 -15.61 -33.86 34.41
C LEU A 49 -17.15 -33.79 34.30
N SER A 50 -17.68 -34.16 33.12
CA SER A 50 -18.73 -35.20 32.87
C SER A 50 -20.05 -34.72 32.17
N VAL A 51 -20.79 -35.49 31.32
CA VAL A 51 -20.56 -36.77 30.58
C VAL A 51 -21.72 -37.05 29.55
N PHE A 52 -21.49 -37.94 28.57
CA PHE A 52 -22.47 -38.54 27.60
C PHE A 52 -23.08 -37.63 26.49
N GLY A 53 -23.56 -38.16 25.35
CA GLY A 53 -23.81 -39.58 24.98
C GLY A 53 -23.52 -39.96 23.52
N VAL A 54 -23.76 -41.23 23.15
CA VAL A 54 -23.25 -41.90 21.92
C VAL A 54 -24.29 -42.85 21.30
N SER A 55 -24.41 -42.87 19.95
CA SER A 55 -24.77 -44.00 19.04
C SER A 55 -25.12 -43.42 17.65
N ALA A 56 -24.53 -43.85 16.51
CA ALA A 56 -24.59 -45.16 15.82
C ALA A 56 -25.96 -45.39 15.12
N LEU A 57 -26.08 -46.00 13.92
CA LEU A 57 -25.20 -46.95 13.19
C LEU A 57 -24.97 -46.58 11.70
N ALA A 58 -24.12 -47.37 11.03
CA ALA A 58 -23.93 -47.39 9.57
C ALA A 58 -24.78 -48.47 8.86
N GLY A 59 -24.87 -48.40 7.53
CA GLY A 59 -25.45 -49.42 6.63
C GLY A 59 -24.92 -49.23 5.20
N CYS A 60 -24.78 -50.32 4.43
CA CYS A 60 -24.03 -50.34 3.17
C CYS A 60 -24.80 -50.99 2.01
N SER A 61 -24.40 -50.66 0.78
CA SER A 61 -24.39 -51.51 -0.43
C SER A 61 -25.69 -52.09 -1.00
N SER A 62 -25.91 -51.83 -2.30
CA SER A 62 -26.42 -52.79 -3.29
C SER A 62 -25.88 -52.42 -4.67
N ASP A 63 -25.46 -53.42 -5.45
CA ASP A 63 -25.35 -53.35 -6.91
C ASP A 63 -26.66 -53.91 -7.53
N ASP A 64 -26.87 -53.70 -8.82
CA ASP A 64 -27.54 -54.67 -9.73
C ASP A 64 -27.25 -54.25 -11.19
N ASP A 65 -26.95 -55.23 -12.04
CA ASP A 65 -26.70 -55.06 -13.49
C ASP A 65 -28.01 -55.17 -14.30
N ASP A 66 -28.01 -54.70 -15.56
CA ASP A 66 -28.53 -55.50 -16.67
C ASP A 66 -27.94 -55.03 -18.03
N ASP A 67 -27.86 -55.96 -18.98
CA ASP A 67 -27.12 -55.85 -20.26
C ASP A 67 -28.07 -55.71 -21.46
N ASP A 68 -27.59 -55.22 -22.63
CA ASP A 68 -28.00 -55.82 -23.91
C ASP A 68 -27.21 -55.38 -25.17
N THR A 69 -26.66 -56.39 -25.85
CA THR A 69 -26.28 -56.46 -27.28
C THR A 69 -25.12 -55.61 -27.84
N ALA A 70 -24.27 -56.28 -28.64
CA ALA A 70 -23.13 -55.68 -29.34
C ALA A 70 -23.13 -56.02 -30.85
N ALA A 71 -22.38 -55.24 -31.63
CA ALA A 71 -21.98 -55.55 -33.00
C ALA A 71 -20.44 -55.69 -33.09
N PRO A 72 -19.90 -56.58 -33.96
CA PRO A 72 -18.46 -56.86 -34.01
C PRO A 72 -17.64 -55.69 -34.60
N PRO A 73 -16.37 -55.53 -34.20
CA PRO A 73 -15.60 -54.30 -34.44
C PRO A 73 -14.86 -54.27 -35.78
N GLU A 74 -14.74 -53.07 -36.35
CA GLU A 74 -13.56 -52.71 -37.16
C GLU A 74 -12.39 -52.42 -36.22
N GLN A 75 -11.18 -52.85 -36.58
CA GLN A 75 -9.99 -52.76 -35.73
C GLN A 75 -9.30 -51.38 -35.88
N PRO A 76 -9.30 -50.50 -34.86
CA PRO A 76 -8.54 -49.26 -34.92
C PRO A 76 -7.04 -49.56 -34.79
N THR A 77 -6.21 -48.79 -35.50
CA THR A 77 -4.77 -48.72 -35.19
C THR A 77 -4.58 -48.18 -33.78
N PRO A 78 -3.61 -48.67 -32.98
CA PRO A 78 -3.33 -48.11 -31.66
C PRO A 78 -2.98 -46.63 -31.78
N GLU A 79 -3.86 -45.75 -31.31
CA GLU A 79 -3.53 -44.34 -31.13
C GLU A 79 -2.43 -44.26 -30.06
N THR A 80 -1.32 -43.60 -30.39
CA THR A 80 -0.30 -43.29 -29.40
C THR A 80 -0.96 -42.42 -28.32
N PRO A 81 -0.93 -42.82 -27.03
CA PRO A 81 -1.63 -42.07 -26.00
C PRO A 81 -1.11 -40.64 -25.96
N THR A 82 -1.97 -39.68 -26.29
CA THR A 82 -1.66 -38.25 -26.16
C THR A 82 -1.22 -38.02 -24.71
N PRO A 83 0.00 -37.51 -24.47
CA PRO A 83 0.47 -37.33 -23.11
C PRO A 83 -0.49 -36.41 -22.37
N THR A 84 -0.98 -36.86 -21.22
CA THR A 84 -1.80 -36.04 -20.32
C THR A 84 -1.07 -34.71 -20.10
N PRO A 85 -1.71 -33.54 -20.32
CA PRO A 85 -1.09 -32.26 -20.06
C PRO A 85 -0.54 -32.25 -18.64
N GLU A 86 0.74 -31.90 -18.50
CA GLU A 86 1.38 -31.79 -17.20
C GLU A 86 0.60 -30.73 -16.38
N PRO A 87 0.25 -31.00 -15.10
CA PRO A 87 -0.52 -30.06 -14.32
C PRO A 87 0.17 -28.69 -14.27
N GLY A 88 -0.63 -27.63 -14.47
CA GLY A 88 -0.13 -26.26 -14.35
C GLY A 88 0.45 -25.98 -12.95
N PRO A 89 1.27 -24.94 -12.80
CA PRO A 89 1.88 -24.60 -11.52
C PRO A 89 0.82 -24.44 -10.43
N ASP A 90 1.06 -25.11 -9.29
CA ASP A 90 0.23 -24.95 -8.10
C ASP A 90 0.56 -23.62 -7.40
N TYR A 91 -0.48 -22.89 -7.02
CA TYR A 91 -0.41 -21.62 -6.30
C TYR A 91 -1.04 -21.70 -4.89
N SER A 92 -1.59 -22.86 -4.52
CA SER A 92 -2.23 -23.14 -3.23
C SER A 92 -1.31 -22.78 -2.07
N VAL A 93 -1.80 -22.10 -1.04
CA VAL A 93 -0.92 -21.59 0.03
C VAL A 93 -0.49 -22.70 0.99
N THR A 94 0.70 -23.29 0.75
CA THR A 94 1.23 -24.43 1.54
C THR A 94 2.41 -24.12 2.45
N PHE A 95 3.01 -22.92 2.36
CA PHE A 95 4.12 -22.54 3.24
C PHE A 95 3.76 -22.65 4.72
N LYS A 96 4.70 -23.15 5.53
CA LYS A 96 4.59 -23.14 7.00
C LYS A 96 4.80 -21.71 7.50
N PRO A 97 3.87 -21.10 8.26
CA PRO A 97 4.05 -19.74 8.76
C PRO A 97 5.27 -19.55 9.66
N LEU A 98 5.78 -18.32 9.69
CA LEU A 98 6.84 -17.88 10.59
C LEU A 98 6.26 -17.64 12.01
N GLY A 99 6.95 -18.17 13.01
CA GLY A 99 6.55 -18.04 14.41
C GLY A 99 6.55 -16.59 14.91
N ASP A 100 5.88 -16.38 16.04
CA ASP A 100 5.63 -15.05 16.59
C ASP A 100 6.87 -14.36 17.16
N LYS A 101 6.80 -13.03 17.28
CA LYS A 101 7.76 -12.20 18.01
C LYS A 101 9.21 -12.34 17.52
N ILE A 102 9.38 -12.59 16.22
CA ILE A 102 10.69 -12.54 15.55
C ILE A 102 11.17 -11.08 15.55
N VAL A 103 12.31 -10.86 16.21
CA VAL A 103 12.97 -9.54 16.38
C VAL A 103 14.44 -9.56 15.93
N ALA A 104 14.76 -10.44 14.97
CA ALA A 104 16.11 -10.59 14.43
C ALA A 104 16.46 -9.42 13.48
N ASP A 105 17.73 -9.02 13.42
CA ASP A 105 18.20 -7.93 12.55
C ASP A 105 18.48 -8.41 11.11
N THR A 106 17.51 -9.12 10.52
CA THR A 106 17.57 -9.70 9.18
C THR A 106 16.18 -9.88 8.61
N VAL A 107 16.06 -9.86 7.29
CA VAL A 107 14.88 -10.43 6.62
C VAL A 107 14.83 -11.92 6.92
N THR A 108 13.66 -12.41 7.34
CA THR A 108 13.36 -13.80 7.65
C THR A 108 12.22 -14.27 6.76
N VAL A 109 12.36 -15.45 6.14
CA VAL A 109 11.39 -16.08 5.22
C VAL A 109 11.23 -17.57 5.58
N PRO A 110 10.21 -18.28 5.08
CA PRO A 110 9.91 -19.64 5.53
C PRO A 110 10.95 -20.66 5.05
N GLU A 111 10.91 -21.86 5.63
CA GLU A 111 11.76 -22.97 5.18
C GLU A 111 11.53 -23.29 3.69
N GLY A 112 12.61 -23.50 2.93
CA GLY A 112 12.56 -23.67 1.48
C GLY A 112 12.53 -22.37 0.66
N TYR A 113 12.52 -21.19 1.30
CA TYR A 113 12.64 -19.89 0.63
C TYR A 113 14.06 -19.31 0.76
N VAL A 114 14.36 -18.29 -0.05
CA VAL A 114 15.55 -17.42 0.06
C VAL A 114 15.13 -15.96 -0.09
N ALA A 115 15.86 -15.05 0.56
CA ALA A 115 15.74 -13.61 0.40
C ALA A 115 17.13 -13.01 0.07
N GLU A 116 17.25 -12.27 -1.03
CA GLU A 116 18.52 -11.68 -1.50
C GLU A 116 18.36 -10.18 -1.77
N VAL A 117 19.34 -9.34 -1.40
CA VAL A 117 19.25 -7.89 -1.62
C VAL A 117 19.57 -7.51 -3.08
N LEU A 118 18.57 -6.94 -3.78
CA LEU A 118 18.68 -6.50 -5.17
C LEU A 118 19.33 -5.13 -5.29
N TYR A 119 18.77 -4.15 -4.59
CA TYR A 119 18.95 -2.71 -4.80
C TYR A 119 18.75 -1.99 -3.47
N SER A 120 19.57 -1.00 -3.14
CA SER A 120 19.53 -0.27 -1.85
C SER A 120 19.84 1.21 -2.03
N ALA A 121 19.32 2.07 -1.15
CA ALA A 121 19.50 3.52 -1.21
C ALA A 121 20.96 3.95 -1.47
N GLY A 122 21.20 4.82 -2.45
CA GLY A 122 22.54 5.16 -2.92
C GLY A 122 23.17 4.22 -3.98
N ASP A 123 22.55 3.08 -4.34
CA ASP A 123 23.03 2.22 -5.44
C ASP A 123 23.03 2.95 -6.79
N LYS A 124 23.62 2.36 -7.83
CA LYS A 124 23.62 2.93 -9.19
C LYS A 124 22.23 2.83 -9.82
N CYS A 125 21.60 3.98 -10.07
CA CYS A 125 20.43 4.06 -10.94
C CYS A 125 20.88 4.43 -12.36
N VAL A 126 21.13 5.72 -12.61
CA VAL A 126 21.39 6.28 -13.94
C VAL A 126 22.76 5.84 -14.48
N ILE A 127 22.87 5.65 -15.80
CA ILE A 127 24.13 5.32 -16.48
C ILE A 127 25.23 6.31 -16.06
N GLY A 128 26.37 5.77 -15.63
CA GLY A 128 27.51 6.57 -15.16
C GLY A 128 27.45 7.00 -13.69
N SER A 129 26.39 6.64 -12.95
CA SER A 129 26.32 6.88 -11.50
C SER A 129 27.50 6.22 -10.77
N ALA A 130 28.04 6.95 -9.78
CA ALA A 130 29.10 6.45 -8.91
C ALA A 130 28.64 5.26 -8.06
N GLY A 131 27.36 5.20 -7.67
CA GLY A 131 26.85 4.28 -6.65
C GLY A 131 27.36 4.63 -5.26
N TYR A 132 27.01 3.81 -4.27
CA TYR A 132 27.29 4.07 -2.86
C TYR A 132 28.79 3.89 -2.54
N LEU A 133 29.42 4.90 -1.94
CA LEU A 133 30.87 4.92 -1.66
C LEU A 133 31.21 4.65 -0.18
N GLY A 134 30.37 3.88 0.53
CA GLY A 134 30.56 3.51 1.95
C GLY A 134 29.91 4.48 2.95
N VAL A 135 29.61 5.70 2.52
CA VAL A 135 28.84 6.73 3.24
C VAL A 135 27.76 7.31 2.31
N PRO A 136 26.74 8.03 2.80
CA PRO A 136 25.82 8.78 1.95
C PRO A 136 26.54 9.83 1.09
N GLN A 137 26.07 10.05 -0.14
CA GLN A 137 26.57 11.09 -1.04
C GLN A 137 25.70 12.35 -0.98
N SER A 138 26.30 13.50 -1.31
CA SER A 138 25.60 14.76 -1.54
C SER A 138 25.31 15.01 -3.04
N TYR A 139 24.43 15.98 -3.32
CA TYR A 139 24.26 16.53 -4.66
C TYR A 139 25.62 16.96 -5.27
N PRO A 140 25.93 16.64 -6.54
CA PRO A 140 25.03 16.09 -7.56
C PRO A 140 25.02 14.56 -7.67
N ALA A 141 25.79 13.81 -6.87
CA ALA A 141 25.91 12.36 -7.05
C ALA A 141 24.59 11.63 -6.72
N THR A 142 23.92 12.04 -5.64
CA THR A 142 22.64 11.50 -5.16
C THR A 142 21.52 11.52 -6.21
N GLU A 143 21.50 12.55 -7.06
CA GLU A 143 20.52 12.73 -8.15
C GLU A 143 20.58 11.59 -9.20
N THR A 144 21.70 10.85 -9.25
CA THR A 144 21.93 9.73 -10.17
C THR A 144 21.81 8.34 -9.52
N GLN A 145 21.71 8.28 -8.20
CA GLN A 145 21.70 7.05 -7.40
C GLN A 145 20.27 6.57 -7.12
N ALA A 146 20.10 5.41 -6.49
CA ALA A 146 18.87 5.03 -5.81
C ALA A 146 18.53 6.05 -4.72
N GLY A 147 17.26 6.39 -4.56
CA GLY A 147 16.80 7.27 -3.49
C GLY A 147 16.77 6.59 -2.11
N GLY A 148 16.40 7.33 -1.07
CA GLY A 148 16.13 6.78 0.26
C GLY A 148 14.80 6.02 0.31
N GLN A 149 14.47 5.50 1.50
CA GLN A 149 13.19 4.89 1.91
C GLN A 149 12.38 4.30 0.74
N HIS A 150 12.84 3.14 0.25
CA HIS A 150 12.24 2.39 -0.87
C HIS A 150 10.79 1.95 -0.56
N ASP A 151 9.79 2.49 -1.26
CA ASP A 151 8.38 2.31 -0.89
C ASP A 151 7.57 1.58 -2.00
N GLY A 152 6.45 2.14 -2.48
CA GLY A 152 5.58 1.54 -3.48
C GLY A 152 6.34 1.19 -4.76
N MET A 153 6.00 0.05 -5.39
CA MET A 153 6.65 -0.38 -6.63
C MET A 153 5.76 -1.23 -7.53
N HIS A 154 6.15 -1.33 -8.81
CA HIS A 154 5.55 -2.22 -9.81
C HIS A 154 6.61 -2.77 -10.78
N PHE A 155 6.40 -4.00 -11.26
CA PHE A 155 7.24 -4.65 -12.27
C PHE A 155 6.56 -4.63 -13.64
N TYR A 156 7.28 -4.17 -14.66
CA TYR A 156 6.82 -4.11 -16.04
C TYR A 156 7.64 -5.06 -16.93
N PRO A 157 6.99 -5.98 -17.66
CA PRO A 157 7.60 -6.69 -18.79
C PRO A 157 8.27 -5.71 -19.76
N LEU A 158 9.45 -6.06 -20.26
CA LEU A 158 10.20 -5.27 -21.24
C LEU A 158 10.20 -5.97 -22.59
N GLU A 159 9.97 -5.23 -23.68
CA GLU A 159 9.92 -5.79 -25.04
C GLU A 159 11.24 -6.49 -25.40
N GLY A 160 11.15 -7.74 -25.88
CA GLY A 160 12.30 -8.57 -26.22
C GLY A 160 12.96 -9.28 -25.03
N VAL A 161 12.40 -9.18 -23.82
CA VAL A 161 12.90 -9.85 -22.60
C VAL A 161 11.83 -10.83 -22.07
N ASP A 162 12.26 -12.02 -21.60
CA ASP A 162 11.37 -12.93 -20.86
C ASP A 162 11.01 -12.27 -19.50
N PRO A 163 9.73 -11.99 -19.22
CA PRO A 163 9.32 -11.26 -18.02
C PRO A 163 9.53 -12.04 -16.71
N ASN A 164 9.87 -13.33 -16.77
CA ASN A 164 10.29 -14.12 -15.60
C ASN A 164 11.82 -14.12 -15.38
N GLN A 165 12.57 -13.49 -16.31
CA GLN A 165 14.03 -13.36 -16.29
C GLN A 165 14.50 -11.89 -16.35
N GLY A 166 13.63 -10.92 -16.68
CA GLY A 166 13.99 -9.51 -16.70
C GLY A 166 12.85 -8.57 -17.07
N GLY A 167 13.01 -7.30 -16.74
CA GLY A 167 12.00 -6.25 -16.97
C GLY A 167 12.40 -4.92 -16.33
N LEU A 168 11.47 -3.98 -16.27
CA LEU A 168 11.65 -2.72 -15.54
C LEU A 168 11.00 -2.83 -14.16
N LEU A 169 11.78 -2.67 -13.09
CA LEU A 169 11.26 -2.39 -11.77
C LEU A 169 11.17 -0.88 -11.61
N VAL A 170 9.97 -0.39 -11.29
CA VAL A 170 9.72 1.02 -10.96
C VAL A 170 9.37 1.07 -9.48
N LEU A 171 10.10 1.86 -8.70
CA LEU A 171 9.91 1.97 -7.26
C LEU A 171 10.05 3.41 -6.78
N ASN A 172 9.25 3.74 -5.78
CA ASN A 172 9.28 5.02 -5.10
C ASN A 172 10.40 5.13 -4.06
N HIS A 173 10.64 6.37 -3.64
CA HIS A 173 11.55 6.78 -2.59
C HIS A 173 10.82 7.84 -1.74
N GLU A 174 10.25 7.42 -0.61
CA GLU A 174 9.35 8.25 0.20
C GLU A 174 10.11 9.44 0.81
N ASN A 175 11.26 9.13 1.42
CA ASN A 175 11.97 10.04 2.31
C ASN A 175 13.50 9.79 2.28
N VAL A 176 14.25 10.52 3.11
CA VAL A 176 15.69 10.29 3.32
C VAL A 176 15.93 9.17 4.35
N ASP A 177 16.93 8.31 4.11
CA ASP A 177 17.38 7.32 5.13
C ASP A 177 17.99 8.00 6.38
N ALA A 178 18.36 9.29 6.27
CA ALA A 178 18.81 10.10 7.40
C ALA A 178 17.62 10.76 8.12
N ASN A 179 17.29 10.28 9.32
CA ASN A 179 16.11 10.70 10.12
C ASN A 179 16.21 12.10 10.75
N THR A 180 16.63 13.12 9.99
CA THR A 180 16.86 14.50 10.45
C THR A 180 16.49 15.53 9.37
N LEU A 181 15.76 16.58 9.76
CA LEU A 181 15.33 17.68 8.88
C LEU A 181 16.40 18.78 8.76
N ASP A 182 17.45 18.57 7.96
CA ASP A 182 18.38 19.64 7.58
C ASP A 182 17.79 20.52 6.45
N ARG A 183 17.67 21.82 6.72
CA ARG A 183 17.15 22.86 5.82
C ARG A 183 18.23 23.83 5.29
N SER A 184 19.51 23.51 5.45
CA SER A 184 20.59 24.22 4.76
C SER A 184 20.51 24.00 3.24
N VAL A 185 20.90 24.99 2.43
CA VAL A 185 20.66 24.97 0.97
C VAL A 185 21.30 23.75 0.28
N GLU A 186 22.47 23.31 0.74
CA GLU A 186 23.18 22.15 0.22
C GLU A 186 22.52 20.82 0.65
N ALA A 187 21.98 20.76 1.87
CA ALA A 187 21.21 19.63 2.36
C ALA A 187 19.85 19.52 1.66
N VAL A 188 19.08 20.60 1.55
CA VAL A 188 17.77 20.62 0.86
C VAL A 188 17.90 20.04 -0.54
N LYS A 189 18.87 20.49 -1.32
CA LYS A 189 19.07 19.97 -2.69
C LYS A 189 19.45 18.48 -2.71
N THR A 190 20.20 18.02 -1.71
CA THR A 190 20.54 16.60 -1.52
C THR A 190 19.34 15.76 -1.06
N ASN A 191 18.47 16.31 -0.20
CA ASN A 191 17.28 15.63 0.30
C ASN A 191 16.22 15.51 -0.80
N LEU A 192 16.04 16.56 -1.59
CA LEU A 192 15.29 16.53 -2.86
C LEU A 192 15.87 15.53 -3.88
N SER A 193 17.18 15.25 -3.83
CA SER A 193 17.81 14.21 -4.66
C SER A 193 17.53 12.78 -4.16
N ASN A 194 17.15 12.60 -2.89
CA ASN A 194 16.90 11.28 -2.28
C ASN A 194 15.46 10.80 -2.49
N VAL A 195 14.48 11.68 -2.60
CA VAL A 195 13.06 11.30 -2.77
C VAL A 195 12.66 11.14 -4.25
N GLY A 196 11.46 10.62 -4.52
CA GLY A 196 10.91 10.50 -5.88
C GLY A 196 10.73 9.06 -6.34
N VAL A 197 11.24 8.73 -7.53
CA VAL A 197 11.08 7.40 -8.17
C VAL A 197 12.37 6.98 -8.87
N SER A 198 12.74 5.71 -8.76
CA SER A 198 13.67 5.01 -9.66
C SER A 198 12.89 4.19 -10.68
N VAL A 199 13.21 4.33 -11.96
CA VAL A 199 13.03 3.27 -12.97
C VAL A 199 14.38 2.57 -13.09
N VAL A 200 14.41 1.23 -12.99
CA VAL A 200 15.62 0.43 -13.25
C VAL A 200 15.29 -0.84 -14.05
N GLU A 201 16.11 -1.16 -15.04
CA GLU A 201 16.06 -2.47 -15.69
C GLU A 201 16.75 -3.52 -14.80
N ILE A 202 16.04 -4.61 -14.52
CA ILE A 202 16.53 -5.74 -13.73
C ILE A 202 16.55 -6.99 -14.59
N ALA A 203 17.51 -7.89 -14.31
CA ALA A 203 17.56 -9.20 -14.94
C ALA A 203 18.10 -10.26 -13.98
N ARG A 204 17.75 -11.51 -14.28
CA ARG A 204 18.21 -12.72 -13.64
C ARG A 204 19.36 -13.33 -14.45
N ASP A 205 20.43 -13.73 -13.78
CA ASP A 205 21.54 -14.43 -14.40
C ASP A 205 21.31 -15.95 -14.49
N LYS A 206 22.24 -16.64 -15.16
CA LYS A 206 22.21 -18.09 -15.36
C LYS A 206 22.28 -18.92 -14.07
N ASP A 207 22.73 -18.32 -12.96
CA ASP A 207 22.82 -18.96 -11.64
C ASP A 207 21.56 -18.63 -10.79
N GLY A 208 20.58 -17.94 -11.39
CA GLY A 208 19.28 -17.64 -10.83
C GLY A 208 19.23 -16.36 -10.00
N LYS A 209 20.33 -15.59 -9.93
CA LYS A 209 20.45 -14.38 -9.13
C LYS A 209 19.99 -13.15 -9.90
N TRP A 210 19.29 -12.24 -9.23
CA TRP A 210 18.80 -10.99 -9.82
C TRP A 210 19.75 -9.81 -9.56
N ALA A 211 19.87 -8.91 -10.54
CA ALA A 211 20.67 -7.70 -10.47
C ALA A 211 20.06 -6.54 -11.30
N VAL A 212 20.39 -5.29 -10.93
CA VAL A 212 20.13 -4.09 -11.73
C VAL A 212 21.17 -3.97 -12.86
N LYS A 213 20.70 -3.73 -14.08
CA LYS A 213 21.55 -3.48 -15.26
C LYS A 213 21.93 -1.99 -15.29
N ALA A 214 23.02 -1.65 -14.61
CA ALA A 214 23.46 -0.27 -14.38
C ALA A 214 23.88 0.52 -15.65
N ASP A 215 23.95 -0.15 -16.79
CA ASP A 215 24.20 0.39 -18.13
C ASP A 215 22.92 0.54 -18.98
N SER A 216 21.75 0.20 -18.44
CA SER A 216 20.48 0.27 -19.19
C SER A 216 20.03 1.70 -19.48
N ARG A 217 19.62 1.91 -20.74
CA ARG A 217 18.97 3.13 -21.23
C ARG A 217 17.62 3.44 -20.58
N TYR A 218 17.02 2.51 -19.86
CA TYR A 218 15.75 2.72 -19.14
C TYR A 218 15.96 3.27 -17.73
N ASN A 219 17.18 3.18 -17.17
CA ASN A 219 17.43 3.61 -15.80
C ASN A 219 17.32 5.13 -15.67
N LYS A 220 16.41 5.59 -14.82
CA LYS A 220 16.11 7.01 -14.64
C LYS A 220 15.65 7.29 -13.22
N ARG A 221 16.16 8.39 -12.64
CA ARG A 221 15.55 9.04 -11.48
C ARG A 221 14.54 10.11 -11.91
N TYR A 222 13.45 10.15 -11.17
CA TYR A 222 12.55 11.29 -11.01
C TYR A 222 12.71 11.72 -9.55
N THR A 223 12.87 13.02 -9.29
CA THR A 223 13.36 13.54 -8.00
C THR A 223 12.58 14.77 -7.52
N GLY A 224 12.81 15.17 -6.27
CA GLY A 224 12.42 16.48 -5.75
C GLY A 224 13.05 17.68 -6.50
N ASN A 225 14.10 17.45 -7.32
CA ASN A 225 14.73 18.47 -8.18
C ASN A 225 14.21 18.44 -9.65
N THR A 226 13.46 17.42 -10.06
CA THR A 226 13.00 17.21 -11.45
C THR A 226 11.86 18.17 -11.81
N VAL A 227 11.72 18.56 -13.08
CA VAL A 227 10.55 19.33 -13.55
C VAL A 227 9.45 18.38 -14.04
N TYR A 228 8.25 18.58 -13.51
CA TYR A 228 7.03 17.83 -13.84
C TYR A 228 6.06 18.73 -14.59
N ASN A 229 5.35 18.17 -15.57
CA ASN A 229 4.19 18.82 -16.17
C ASN A 229 2.99 18.71 -15.22
N VAL A 230 2.01 19.61 -15.36
CA VAL A 230 0.73 19.52 -14.66
C VAL A 230 -0.41 19.51 -15.68
N SER A 231 -1.39 18.62 -15.50
CA SER A 231 -2.56 18.50 -16.37
C SER A 231 -3.85 18.25 -15.58
N GLY A 232 -4.99 18.31 -16.26
CA GLY A 232 -6.32 18.28 -15.64
C GLY A 232 -6.82 19.64 -15.13
N PRO A 233 -8.00 19.68 -14.47
CA PRO A 233 -8.76 20.93 -14.31
C PRO A 233 -8.16 21.98 -13.35
N ALA A 234 -7.21 21.61 -12.49
CA ALA A 234 -6.55 22.58 -11.58
C ALA A 234 -5.22 23.14 -12.13
N ALA A 235 -4.75 22.69 -13.30
CA ALA A 235 -3.47 23.13 -13.89
C ALA A 235 -3.39 24.65 -14.14
N SER A 236 -4.53 25.34 -14.31
CA SER A 236 -4.60 26.80 -14.41
C SER A 236 -4.32 27.56 -13.10
N VAL A 237 -4.41 26.88 -11.95
CA VAL A 237 -4.17 27.44 -10.61
C VAL A 237 -2.85 26.93 -10.03
N VAL A 238 -2.47 25.68 -10.31
CA VAL A 238 -1.17 25.10 -9.94
C VAL A 238 -0.03 25.67 -10.80
N GLY A 239 -0.33 26.02 -12.06
CA GLY A 239 0.66 26.35 -13.08
C GLY A 239 1.00 25.14 -13.95
N ALA A 240 1.54 25.38 -15.15
CA ALA A 240 1.77 24.33 -16.16
C ALA A 240 2.89 23.33 -15.79
N THR A 241 3.78 23.69 -14.86
CA THR A 241 4.90 22.86 -14.40
C THR A 241 5.20 23.08 -12.93
N VAL A 242 5.60 22.03 -12.22
CA VAL A 242 6.08 22.07 -10.83
C VAL A 242 7.48 21.47 -10.74
N VAL A 243 8.35 22.00 -9.88
CA VAL A 243 9.61 21.36 -9.51
C VAL A 243 9.36 20.36 -8.38
N GLY A 244 9.76 19.12 -8.58
CA GLY A 244 9.77 18.09 -7.56
C GLY A 244 8.49 17.25 -7.42
N THR A 245 8.73 16.01 -6.98
CA THR A 245 7.76 15.13 -6.35
C THR A 245 8.37 14.61 -5.05
N LEU A 246 7.56 14.44 -4.01
CA LEU A 246 7.97 14.28 -2.60
C LEU A 246 7.02 13.33 -1.89
N ASN A 247 7.50 12.67 -0.82
CA ASN A 247 6.72 11.70 -0.04
C ASN A 247 5.99 10.74 -0.96
N ASN A 248 6.78 10.18 -1.88
CA ASN A 248 6.33 9.19 -2.82
C ASN A 248 6.16 7.90 -2.05
N CYS A 249 4.99 7.70 -1.45
CA CYS A 249 4.70 6.54 -0.62
C CYS A 249 4.39 5.34 -1.53
N ALA A 250 3.13 4.96 -1.67
CA ALA A 250 2.75 3.78 -2.42
C ALA A 250 2.55 4.06 -3.93
N SER A 251 2.07 3.05 -4.66
CA SER A 251 1.94 3.14 -6.12
C SER A 251 0.81 2.31 -6.70
N GLY A 252 0.45 2.67 -7.93
CA GLY A 252 -0.34 1.86 -8.84
C GLY A 252 0.27 1.80 -10.24
N ASN A 253 -0.34 0.97 -11.07
CA ASN A 253 -0.12 0.93 -12.51
C ASN A 253 -1.43 1.19 -13.23
N THR A 254 -1.37 1.62 -14.49
CA THR A 254 -2.56 1.76 -15.34
C THR A 254 -2.74 0.54 -16.25
N PRO A 255 -3.95 0.25 -16.74
CA PRO A 255 -4.18 -0.79 -17.75
C PRO A 255 -3.58 -0.44 -19.14
N TRP A 256 -2.98 0.74 -19.30
CA TRP A 256 -2.17 1.14 -20.47
C TRP A 256 -0.66 1.17 -20.19
N GLY A 257 -0.20 0.60 -19.07
CA GLY A 257 1.22 0.38 -18.81
C GLY A 257 2.01 1.65 -18.48
N THR A 258 1.42 2.57 -17.73
CA THR A 258 2.12 3.68 -17.06
C THR A 258 2.06 3.50 -15.55
N TYR A 259 3.03 4.10 -14.85
CA TYR A 259 3.18 4.02 -13.40
C TYR A 259 2.59 5.27 -12.74
N LEU A 260 1.87 5.08 -11.64
CA LEU A 260 1.28 6.14 -10.83
C LEU A 260 1.98 6.14 -9.47
N THR A 261 2.86 7.14 -9.26
CA THR A 261 3.39 7.45 -7.92
C THR A 261 2.48 8.46 -7.24
N CYS A 262 2.35 8.38 -5.93
CA CYS A 262 1.40 9.15 -5.15
C CYS A 262 2.16 10.08 -4.20
N GLU A 263 1.82 11.38 -4.21
CA GLU A 263 2.40 12.34 -3.28
C GLU A 263 1.58 12.34 -1.99
N GLU A 264 2.19 11.76 -0.97
CA GLU A 264 1.65 11.60 0.38
C GLU A 264 1.94 12.84 1.26
N THR A 265 2.36 13.94 0.60
CA THR A 265 2.38 15.29 1.17
C THR A 265 1.70 16.31 0.27
N THR A 266 0.74 17.05 0.82
CA THR A 266 0.22 18.27 0.19
C THR A 266 1.20 19.45 0.22
N ASP A 267 2.33 19.35 0.93
CA ASP A 267 3.29 20.44 1.14
C ASP A 267 4.79 20.07 1.04
N ASN A 268 5.56 20.93 0.39
CA ASN A 268 7.02 20.82 0.36
C ASN A 268 7.64 21.44 1.61
N TYR A 269 7.81 20.60 2.64
CA TYR A 269 8.46 20.98 3.90
C TYR A 269 10.00 21.01 3.81
N TRP A 270 10.60 20.67 2.65
CA TRP A 270 12.04 20.78 2.39
C TRP A 270 12.41 22.15 1.80
N ASP A 271 11.69 22.58 0.77
CA ASP A 271 11.80 23.88 0.11
C ASP A 271 10.45 24.63 0.15
N PRO A 272 10.20 25.45 1.17
CA PRO A 272 8.97 26.23 1.31
C PRO A 272 8.89 27.44 0.35
N THR A 273 9.81 27.58 -0.61
CA THR A 273 9.70 28.59 -1.69
C THR A 273 8.91 28.08 -2.90
N GLN A 274 8.61 26.78 -2.95
CA GLN A 274 7.81 26.17 -4.02
C GLN A 274 6.31 26.53 -3.92
N PRO A 275 5.55 26.47 -5.02
CA PRO A 275 4.12 26.81 -5.01
C PRO A 275 3.31 25.96 -4.02
N GLU A 276 2.47 26.63 -3.21
CA GLU A 276 1.67 26.01 -2.14
C GLU A 276 0.81 24.82 -2.63
N ASN A 277 0.22 24.94 -3.83
CA ASN A 277 -0.62 23.91 -4.44
C ASN A 277 0.15 22.94 -5.35
N GLY A 278 1.49 22.97 -5.32
CA GLY A 278 2.34 22.16 -6.20
C GLY A 278 2.37 20.65 -5.90
N TYR A 279 1.93 20.24 -4.71
CA TYR A 279 2.10 18.87 -4.19
C TYR A 279 0.81 18.29 -3.62
N GLY A 280 0.79 16.97 -3.46
CA GLY A 280 -0.37 16.19 -2.99
C GLY A 280 -1.18 15.63 -4.16
N TRP A 281 -0.51 15.29 -5.27
CA TRP A 281 -1.13 14.82 -6.50
C TRP A 281 -0.62 13.42 -6.87
N VAL A 282 -1.45 12.63 -7.55
CA VAL A 282 -0.95 11.47 -8.32
C VAL A 282 -0.11 11.97 -9.49
N VAL A 283 1.06 11.36 -9.70
CA VAL A 283 1.99 11.69 -10.79
C VAL A 283 2.18 10.47 -11.70
N GLU A 284 1.86 10.64 -12.98
CA GLU A 284 2.00 9.60 -14.00
C GLU A 284 3.37 9.63 -14.66
N ILE A 285 4.00 8.46 -14.76
CA ILE A 285 5.32 8.20 -15.33
C ILE A 285 5.16 7.14 -16.43
N ASP A 286 5.78 7.35 -17.59
CA ASP A 286 5.97 6.28 -18.59
C ASP A 286 7.36 5.65 -18.43
N PRO A 287 7.48 4.44 -17.83
CA PRO A 287 8.76 3.75 -17.68
C PRO A 287 9.27 3.15 -18.99
N SER A 288 8.37 2.83 -19.94
CA SER A 288 8.71 2.24 -21.23
C SER A 288 9.33 3.24 -22.23
N THR A 289 9.18 4.54 -21.97
CA THR A 289 9.72 5.63 -22.81
C THR A 289 10.82 6.40 -22.06
N PRO A 290 12.11 6.02 -22.20
CA PRO A 290 13.21 6.77 -21.62
C PRO A 290 13.19 8.25 -22.01
N GLY A 291 13.32 9.11 -21.00
CA GLY A 291 13.28 10.56 -21.18
C GLY A 291 11.88 11.19 -21.14
N SER A 292 10.81 10.41 -20.96
CA SER A 292 9.45 10.94 -20.77
C SER A 292 9.36 11.97 -19.63
N THR A 293 8.57 13.03 -19.80
CA THR A 293 8.26 13.99 -18.73
C THR A 293 7.05 13.50 -17.95
N ALA A 294 7.19 13.36 -16.64
CA ALA A 294 6.12 12.92 -15.75
C ALA A 294 5.07 14.02 -15.53
N VAL A 295 3.82 13.64 -15.25
CA VAL A 295 2.66 14.55 -15.26
C VAL A 295 1.86 14.44 -13.96
N LYS A 296 1.69 15.54 -13.22
CA LYS A 296 0.77 15.60 -12.07
C LYS A 296 -0.68 15.66 -12.57
N ARG A 297 -1.53 14.71 -12.17
CA ARG A 297 -2.88 14.47 -12.68
C ARG A 297 -3.95 15.09 -11.79
N THR A 298 -4.20 16.39 -11.97
CA THR A 298 -5.02 17.16 -11.01
C THR A 298 -6.49 16.75 -10.93
N ALA A 299 -7.04 16.05 -11.93
CA ALA A 299 -8.41 15.55 -11.89
C ALA A 299 -8.65 14.48 -10.81
N MET A 300 -7.58 13.85 -10.31
CA MET A 300 -7.62 12.84 -9.24
C MET A 300 -7.71 13.45 -7.83
N GLY A 301 -7.64 14.78 -7.71
CA GLY A 301 -7.78 15.53 -6.45
C GLY A 301 -6.47 15.73 -5.70
N ARG A 302 -6.48 16.66 -4.72
CA ARG A 302 -5.32 17.00 -3.89
C ARG A 302 -5.52 16.60 -2.43
N PHE A 303 -4.71 15.66 -1.97
CA PHE A 303 -4.68 15.17 -0.61
C PHE A 303 -3.32 14.50 -0.33
N ASP A 304 -3.15 13.85 0.83
CA ASP A 304 -1.94 13.08 1.10
C ASP A 304 -2.21 11.66 0.55
N HIS A 305 -1.88 11.43 -0.74
CA HIS A 305 -2.26 10.21 -1.46
C HIS A 305 -1.36 9.04 -1.07
N GLU A 306 -1.93 7.95 -0.59
CA GLU A 306 -1.15 6.73 -0.35
C GLU A 306 -0.86 5.99 -1.68
N ASN A 307 -1.88 5.36 -2.28
CA ASN A 307 -1.74 4.52 -3.47
C ASN A 307 -2.84 4.75 -4.52
N THR A 308 -2.70 4.11 -5.68
CA THR A 308 -3.80 3.95 -6.65
C THR A 308 -4.05 2.49 -6.97
N ALA A 309 -5.32 2.08 -7.00
CA ALA A 309 -5.74 0.75 -7.43
C ALA A 309 -6.85 0.86 -8.48
N PHE A 310 -6.72 0.18 -9.62
CA PHE A 310 -7.70 0.29 -10.71
C PHE A 310 -8.62 -0.93 -10.83
N MET A 311 -9.85 -0.69 -11.28
CA MET A 311 -10.79 -1.72 -11.71
C MET A 311 -11.18 -1.45 -13.16
N VAL A 312 -10.97 -2.42 -14.05
CA VAL A 312 -11.55 -2.44 -15.40
C VAL A 312 -12.90 -3.15 -15.37
N GLY A 313 -13.88 -2.60 -16.09
CA GLY A 313 -15.18 -3.20 -16.32
C GLY A 313 -15.51 -3.28 -17.82
N GLU A 314 -16.79 -3.43 -18.11
CA GLU A 314 -17.28 -3.54 -19.49
C GLU A 314 -16.92 -2.30 -20.34
N ASN A 315 -16.81 -2.52 -21.65
CA ASN A 315 -16.53 -1.48 -22.64
C ASN A 315 -15.28 -0.64 -22.32
N ASN A 316 -14.27 -1.26 -21.70
CA ASN A 316 -13.02 -0.65 -21.25
C ASN A 316 -13.20 0.58 -20.36
N ARG A 317 -14.31 0.66 -19.61
CA ARG A 317 -14.44 1.66 -18.54
C ARG A 317 -13.55 1.25 -17.36
N VAL A 318 -12.97 2.24 -16.70
CA VAL A 318 -12.03 2.06 -15.59
C VAL A 318 -12.40 3.00 -14.44
N ALA A 319 -12.09 2.60 -13.22
CA ALA A 319 -12.07 3.47 -12.04
C ALA A 319 -10.74 3.28 -11.30
N PHE A 320 -10.27 4.33 -10.63
CA PHE A 320 -9.09 4.35 -9.77
C PHE A 320 -9.52 4.69 -8.35
N TYR A 321 -9.26 3.81 -7.39
CA TYR A 321 -9.47 4.02 -5.96
C TYR A 321 -8.18 4.57 -5.33
N MET A 322 -8.31 5.48 -4.37
CA MET A 322 -7.20 6.16 -3.69
C MET A 322 -7.48 6.30 -2.19
N GLY A 323 -6.47 6.05 -1.36
CA GLY A 323 -6.45 6.38 0.06
C GLY A 323 -5.90 7.79 0.30
N ASP A 324 -6.40 8.47 1.32
CA ASP A 324 -5.93 9.75 1.84
C ASP A 324 -5.51 9.56 3.29
N ASP A 325 -4.22 9.37 3.56
CA ASP A 325 -3.73 9.06 4.90
C ASP A 325 -3.57 10.30 5.80
N GLY A 326 -4.57 11.18 5.75
CA GLY A 326 -4.79 12.10 6.86
C GLY A 326 -5.13 11.33 8.14
N THR A 327 -4.77 11.89 9.30
CA THR A 327 -5.41 11.59 10.58
C THR A 327 -6.47 12.67 10.91
N PRO A 328 -7.69 12.60 10.35
CA PRO A 328 -8.22 11.63 9.39
C PRO A 328 -8.28 12.10 7.93
N GLY A 329 -8.42 11.15 7.02
CA GLY A 329 -8.79 11.35 5.62
C GLY A 329 -9.99 10.49 5.18
N CYS A 330 -10.11 10.31 3.87
CA CYS A 330 -11.22 9.61 3.21
C CYS A 330 -10.73 8.56 2.21
N ILE A 331 -11.63 7.70 1.73
CA ILE A 331 -11.40 6.86 0.55
C ILE A 331 -12.04 7.55 -0.66
N TYR A 332 -11.31 7.63 -1.77
CA TYR A 332 -11.74 8.30 -2.99
C TYR A 332 -11.81 7.35 -4.18
N LYS A 333 -12.56 7.76 -5.21
CA LYS A 333 -12.69 7.07 -6.50
C LYS A 333 -12.69 8.08 -7.63
N PHE A 334 -11.81 7.91 -8.61
CA PHE A 334 -11.78 8.67 -9.85
C PHE A 334 -12.22 7.81 -11.03
N VAL A 335 -13.14 8.31 -11.85
CA VAL A 335 -13.67 7.61 -13.04
C VAL A 335 -13.44 8.49 -14.28
N PRO A 336 -12.51 8.12 -15.19
CA PRO A 336 -12.35 8.79 -16.47
C PRO A 336 -13.66 8.92 -17.26
N SER A 337 -13.82 10.06 -17.93
CA SER A 337 -14.98 10.40 -18.77
C SER A 337 -15.16 9.45 -19.95
N LYS A 338 -14.04 8.93 -20.47
CA LYS A 338 -13.93 8.06 -21.64
C LYS A 338 -13.51 6.64 -21.22
N PRO A 339 -13.77 5.60 -22.04
CA PRO A 339 -13.10 4.31 -21.89
C PRO A 339 -11.60 4.42 -22.21
N TYR A 340 -10.79 3.48 -21.73
CA TYR A 340 -9.41 3.33 -22.20
C TYR A 340 -9.36 2.55 -23.51
N ASP A 341 -8.34 2.80 -24.30
CA ASP A 341 -8.08 2.15 -25.58
C ASP A 341 -6.96 1.10 -25.40
N PRO A 342 -7.29 -0.21 -25.39
CA PRO A 342 -6.30 -1.29 -25.32
C PRO A 342 -5.59 -1.54 -26.66
N ALA A 343 -6.12 -1.03 -27.78
CA ALA A 343 -5.53 -1.21 -29.10
C ALA A 343 -4.53 -0.10 -29.45
N ASN A 344 -4.66 1.10 -28.87
CA ASN A 344 -3.73 2.20 -29.03
C ASN A 344 -3.43 2.92 -27.71
N ARG A 345 -2.30 2.55 -27.09
CA ARG A 345 -1.77 3.14 -25.85
C ARG A 345 -1.73 4.68 -25.87
N ALA A 346 -1.41 5.31 -27.01
CA ALA A 346 -1.25 6.76 -27.11
C ALA A 346 -2.57 7.52 -26.87
N ASN A 347 -3.72 6.91 -27.18
CA ASN A 347 -5.05 7.49 -26.95
C ASN A 347 -5.38 7.64 -25.46
N ASN A 348 -4.64 6.97 -24.56
CA ASN A 348 -4.83 7.05 -23.11
C ASN A 348 -4.02 8.17 -22.43
N SER A 349 -3.14 8.86 -23.16
CA SER A 349 -2.15 9.81 -22.62
C SER A 349 -2.72 11.03 -21.87
N THR A 350 -4.02 11.30 -21.99
CA THR A 350 -4.75 12.34 -21.23
C THR A 350 -5.98 11.79 -20.50
N LEU A 351 -6.11 10.46 -20.36
CA LEU A 351 -7.31 9.83 -19.81
C LEU A 351 -7.54 10.15 -18.32
N LEU A 352 -6.46 10.51 -17.60
CA LEU A 352 -6.49 10.97 -16.21
C LEU A 352 -6.70 12.48 -16.04
N ASP A 353 -6.95 13.22 -17.13
CA ASP A 353 -7.18 14.67 -17.09
C ASP A 353 -8.67 15.06 -17.13
N GLU A 354 -9.54 14.14 -17.57
CA GLU A 354 -10.98 14.38 -17.73
C GLU A 354 -11.81 13.23 -17.14
N GLY A 355 -12.44 13.44 -15.99
CA GLY A 355 -13.28 12.44 -15.33
C GLY A 355 -14.06 13.01 -14.15
N THR A 356 -14.65 12.12 -13.35
CA THR A 356 -15.40 12.46 -12.15
C THR A 356 -14.71 11.89 -10.91
N LEU A 357 -14.44 12.74 -9.93
CA LEU A 357 -13.94 12.36 -8.61
C LEU A 357 -15.10 12.18 -7.63
N TYR A 358 -15.00 11.18 -6.77
CA TYR A 358 -15.96 10.85 -5.72
C TYR A 358 -15.22 10.59 -4.40
N ALA A 359 -15.89 10.83 -3.27
CA ALA A 359 -15.47 10.35 -1.94
C ALA A 359 -16.48 9.34 -1.39
N ALA A 360 -15.99 8.37 -0.61
CA ALA A 360 -16.80 7.30 -0.05
C ALA A 360 -17.66 7.78 1.15
N ARG A 361 -18.93 7.38 1.16
CA ARG A 361 -19.75 7.32 2.38
C ARG A 361 -20.08 5.87 2.68
N PHE A 362 -19.51 5.36 3.76
CA PHE A 362 -19.87 4.09 4.38
C PHE A 362 -21.07 4.33 5.31
N ASN A 363 -22.18 3.63 5.09
CA ASN A 363 -23.36 3.68 5.95
C ASN A 363 -23.31 2.54 6.97
N ASP A 364 -23.85 2.73 8.18
CA ASP A 364 -23.73 1.77 9.29
C ASP A 364 -24.48 0.42 9.07
N ASP A 365 -25.19 0.25 7.96
CA ASP A 365 -25.94 -0.96 7.59
C ASP A 365 -25.19 -1.91 6.63
N GLY A 366 -23.92 -1.61 6.31
CA GLY A 366 -23.11 -2.37 5.34
C GLY A 366 -23.30 -1.91 3.89
N SER A 367 -24.15 -0.93 3.62
CA SER A 367 -24.23 -0.27 2.31
C SER A 367 -23.30 0.95 2.24
N GLY A 368 -22.95 1.39 1.03
CA GLY A 368 -22.12 2.58 0.81
C GLY A 368 -22.43 3.30 -0.50
N ASN A 369 -22.05 4.57 -0.54
CA ASN A 369 -22.30 5.49 -1.66
C ASN A 369 -21.01 6.22 -2.07
N TRP A 370 -20.84 6.47 -3.37
CA TRP A 370 -19.84 7.37 -3.91
C TRP A 370 -20.44 8.76 -4.09
N VAL A 371 -19.99 9.71 -3.26
CA VAL A 371 -20.49 11.09 -3.27
C VAL A 371 -19.64 11.92 -4.22
N GLU A 372 -20.26 12.46 -5.27
CA GLU A 372 -19.58 13.20 -6.33
C GLU A 372 -18.98 14.53 -5.86
N LEU A 373 -17.69 14.73 -6.12
CA LEU A 373 -16.96 15.97 -5.81
C LEU A 373 -16.90 16.87 -7.04
N ALA A 374 -18.04 17.49 -7.36
CA ALA A 374 -18.16 18.46 -8.44
C ALA A 374 -18.77 19.78 -7.97
N VAL A 375 -18.25 20.91 -8.46
CA VAL A 375 -18.77 22.25 -8.14
C VAL A 375 -20.26 22.36 -8.47
N GLY A 376 -21.04 22.93 -7.55
CA GLY A 376 -22.50 23.03 -7.63
C GLY A 376 -23.27 21.79 -7.16
N LYS A 377 -22.60 20.68 -6.82
CA LYS A 377 -23.23 19.47 -6.25
C LYS A 377 -22.83 19.29 -4.79
N ASN A 378 -23.64 18.54 -4.01
CA ASN A 378 -23.31 18.10 -2.66
C ASN A 378 -22.76 19.22 -1.73
N ASN A 379 -23.39 20.39 -1.77
CA ASN A 379 -23.01 21.62 -1.03
C ASN A 379 -21.65 22.24 -1.42
N LEU A 380 -21.01 21.80 -2.50
CA LEU A 380 -19.77 22.37 -3.04
C LEU A 380 -20.06 23.67 -3.81
N ILE A 381 -20.38 24.73 -3.06
CA ILE A 381 -20.76 26.05 -3.55
C ILE A 381 -19.91 27.16 -2.91
N VAL A 382 -20.11 28.40 -3.37
CA VAL A 382 -19.67 29.61 -2.66
C VAL A 382 -20.44 29.74 -1.34
N GLY A 383 -19.76 30.08 -0.25
CA GLY A 383 -20.33 30.14 1.10
C GLY A 383 -20.60 28.77 1.73
N ALA A 384 -19.93 27.71 1.27
CA ALA A 384 -20.03 26.39 1.88
C ALA A 384 -19.41 26.36 3.28
N ILE A 385 -19.87 25.42 4.12
CA ILE A 385 -19.39 25.24 5.49
C ILE A 385 -18.68 23.90 5.60
N ASP A 386 -17.37 23.91 5.80
CA ASP A 386 -16.61 22.73 6.20
C ASP A 386 -16.85 22.46 7.70
N PRO A 387 -17.45 21.31 8.08
CA PRO A 387 -17.69 20.94 9.47
C PRO A 387 -16.44 20.40 10.19
N GLY A 388 -15.31 20.28 9.50
CA GLY A 388 -14.08 19.68 10.04
C GLY A 388 -14.27 18.23 10.46
N ASN A 389 -13.43 17.77 11.39
CA ASN A 389 -13.33 16.35 11.75
C ASN A 389 -14.42 15.86 12.75
N TYR A 390 -15.64 16.41 12.64
CA TYR A 390 -16.72 16.28 13.63
C TYR A 390 -17.23 14.85 13.87
N THR A 391 -17.00 13.93 12.92
CA THR A 391 -17.40 12.51 13.03
C THR A 391 -16.43 11.68 13.87
N GLN A 392 -15.24 12.19 14.19
CA GLN A 392 -14.21 11.44 14.93
C GLN A 392 -13.94 11.97 16.34
N VAL A 393 -14.14 13.26 16.58
CA VAL A 393 -14.02 13.89 17.90
C VAL A 393 -15.16 13.49 18.85
N ARG A 394 -15.07 13.85 20.14
CA ARG A 394 -16.18 13.64 21.09
C ARG A 394 -17.38 14.49 20.68
N PRO A 395 -18.64 14.06 20.93
CA PRO A 395 -19.82 14.90 20.67
C PRO A 395 -19.85 16.24 21.41
N THR A 396 -19.02 16.41 22.45
CA THR A 396 -18.80 17.67 23.19
C THR A 396 -17.79 18.60 22.54
N ASP A 397 -16.96 18.09 21.64
CA ASP A 397 -15.75 18.73 21.12
C ASP A 397 -15.95 19.12 19.65
N VAL A 398 -17.12 19.67 19.33
CA VAL A 398 -17.50 20.01 17.95
C VAL A 398 -16.47 20.99 17.35
N PRO A 399 -15.89 20.71 16.17
CA PRO A 399 -14.90 21.60 15.57
C PRO A 399 -15.50 22.97 15.23
N THR A 400 -14.65 23.98 15.12
CA THR A 400 -15.05 25.27 14.55
C THR A 400 -15.34 25.09 13.06
N ASN A 401 -16.60 25.32 12.66
CA ASN A 401 -17.01 25.37 11.27
C ASN A 401 -16.24 26.47 10.50
N THR A 402 -15.72 26.13 9.32
CA THR A 402 -14.97 27.07 8.46
C THR A 402 -15.75 27.36 7.18
N LEU A 403 -15.80 28.62 6.76
CA LEU A 403 -16.35 29.01 5.46
C LEU A 403 -15.34 28.74 4.35
N ILE A 404 -15.81 28.16 3.24
CA ILE A 404 -15.00 27.85 2.05
C ILE A 404 -15.80 28.11 0.77
N ASP A 405 -15.16 28.69 -0.24
CA ASP A 405 -15.79 29.07 -1.50
C ASP A 405 -15.37 28.16 -2.66
N PHE A 406 -16.26 27.27 -3.08
CA PHE A 406 -16.07 26.49 -4.30
C PHE A 406 -16.63 27.28 -5.50
N ASN A 407 -15.78 28.12 -6.10
CA ASN A 407 -16.13 28.92 -7.29
C ASN A 407 -16.02 28.09 -8.59
N SER A 408 -15.15 27.07 -8.58
CA SER A 408 -14.75 26.30 -9.75
C SER A 408 -14.41 24.85 -9.38
N GLN A 409 -14.24 23.99 -10.38
CA GLN A 409 -13.75 22.63 -10.16
C GLN A 409 -12.27 22.61 -9.69
N ALA A 410 -11.47 23.63 -10.00
CA ALA A 410 -10.11 23.74 -9.50
C ALA A 410 -10.09 23.92 -7.97
N ASP A 411 -11.01 24.71 -7.42
CA ASP A 411 -11.14 24.91 -5.96
C ASP A 411 -11.53 23.60 -5.25
N VAL A 412 -12.43 22.81 -5.85
CA VAL A 412 -12.83 21.49 -5.35
C VAL A 412 -11.64 20.51 -5.36
N LEU A 413 -10.84 20.52 -6.43
CA LEU A 413 -9.69 19.62 -6.58
C LEU A 413 -8.47 20.05 -5.72
N ILE A 414 -8.26 21.34 -5.47
CA ILE A 414 -7.18 21.84 -4.60
C ILE A 414 -7.51 21.64 -3.11
N ASN A 415 -8.79 21.73 -2.76
CA ASN A 415 -9.30 21.59 -1.40
C ASN A 415 -10.06 20.26 -1.20
N THR A 416 -9.63 19.17 -1.86
CA THR A 416 -10.39 17.91 -1.93
C THR A 416 -10.77 17.35 -0.56
N LYS A 417 -9.89 17.42 0.46
CA LYS A 417 -10.23 17.01 1.84
C LYS A 417 -11.41 17.79 2.43
N ALA A 418 -11.46 19.11 2.21
CA ALA A 418 -12.58 19.95 2.65
C ALA A 418 -13.85 19.68 1.83
N ALA A 419 -13.71 19.49 0.52
CA ALA A 419 -14.82 19.12 -0.36
C ALA A 419 -15.47 17.79 0.07
N ALA A 420 -14.67 16.77 0.42
CA ALA A 420 -15.15 15.50 0.95
C ALA A 420 -15.95 15.67 2.24
N ARG A 421 -15.48 16.51 3.18
CA ARG A 421 -16.20 16.83 4.43
C ARG A 421 -17.52 17.57 4.18
N VAL A 422 -17.51 18.59 3.31
CA VAL A 422 -18.70 19.38 2.92
C VAL A 422 -19.76 18.51 2.23
N ALA A 423 -19.32 17.59 1.37
CA ALA A 423 -20.17 16.59 0.72
C ALA A 423 -20.66 15.48 1.68
N GLY A 424 -20.09 15.39 2.89
CA GLY A 424 -20.42 14.40 3.91
C GLY A 424 -19.92 13.00 3.56
N ALA A 425 -18.66 12.87 3.14
CA ALA A 425 -17.95 11.60 3.10
C ALA A 425 -17.69 11.05 4.53
N THR A 426 -17.38 9.76 4.65
CA THR A 426 -17.00 9.18 5.94
C THR A 426 -15.51 9.46 6.21
N LEU A 427 -15.20 10.04 7.37
CA LEU A 427 -13.82 10.20 7.84
C LEU A 427 -13.33 8.90 8.47
N MET A 428 -12.32 8.32 7.84
CA MET A 428 -11.83 6.97 8.11
C MET A 428 -10.61 7.00 9.05
N ASP A 429 -10.21 5.81 9.54
CA ASP A 429 -8.97 5.62 10.28
C ASP A 429 -7.84 5.30 9.32
N ARG A 430 -7.18 6.36 8.83
CA ARG A 430 -5.94 6.27 8.05
C ARG A 430 -6.01 5.29 6.86
N PRO A 431 -6.73 5.64 5.77
CA PRO A 431 -6.75 4.87 4.54
C PRO A 431 -5.40 4.90 3.82
N GLU A 432 -4.64 3.83 4.00
CA GLU A 432 -3.38 3.61 3.31
C GLU A 432 -3.65 2.85 1.99
N TRP A 433 -2.99 1.72 1.73
CA TRP A 433 -3.08 1.06 0.43
C TRP A 433 -4.48 0.49 0.12
N ILE A 434 -4.86 0.61 -1.15
CA ILE A 434 -6.02 -0.07 -1.75
C ILE A 434 -5.56 -1.14 -2.72
N THR A 435 -6.32 -2.23 -2.86
CA THR A 435 -6.13 -3.21 -3.93
C THR A 435 -7.46 -3.76 -4.46
N VAL A 436 -7.50 -4.17 -5.72
CA VAL A 436 -8.67 -4.76 -6.38
C VAL A 436 -8.37 -6.21 -6.70
N GLY A 437 -9.19 -7.12 -6.18
CA GLY A 437 -9.06 -8.56 -6.42
C GLY A 437 -9.50 -8.98 -7.82
N VAL A 438 -9.10 -10.20 -8.20
CA VAL A 438 -9.49 -10.83 -9.48
C VAL A 438 -11.01 -11.02 -9.61
N ASP A 439 -11.73 -11.10 -8.49
CA ASP A 439 -13.18 -11.16 -8.40
C ASP A 439 -13.84 -9.77 -8.34
N LYS A 440 -13.05 -8.69 -8.49
CA LYS A 440 -13.43 -7.27 -8.32
C LYS A 440 -13.85 -6.84 -6.91
N THR A 441 -13.66 -7.66 -5.87
CA THR A 441 -13.73 -7.17 -4.49
C THR A 441 -12.57 -6.23 -4.23
N VAL A 442 -12.83 -5.06 -3.65
CA VAL A 442 -11.83 -4.04 -3.35
C VAL A 442 -11.53 -4.07 -1.84
N TYR A 443 -10.26 -3.92 -1.48
CA TYR A 443 -9.78 -3.97 -0.10
C TYR A 443 -8.98 -2.69 0.19
N CYS A 444 -9.16 -2.09 1.37
CA CYS A 444 -8.38 -0.96 1.86
C CYS A 444 -7.89 -1.26 3.27
N THR A 445 -6.62 -0.98 3.53
CA THR A 445 -6.07 -0.93 4.88
C THR A 445 -6.49 0.36 5.58
N LEU A 446 -6.68 0.26 6.88
CA LEU A 446 -7.12 1.34 7.77
C LEU A 446 -6.25 1.27 9.04
N THR A 447 -5.03 1.77 8.93
CA THR A 447 -3.86 1.30 9.70
C THR A 447 -3.94 1.57 11.20
N ASN A 448 -4.42 2.73 11.61
CA ASN A 448 -4.62 3.11 13.01
C ASN A 448 -5.33 4.47 13.08
N ASN A 449 -5.85 4.82 14.26
CA ASN A 449 -6.25 6.18 14.60
C ASN A 449 -6.29 6.37 16.12
N SER A 450 -5.12 6.64 16.71
CA SER A 450 -5.01 6.95 18.15
C SER A 450 -5.72 8.26 18.54
N SER A 451 -6.13 9.10 17.57
CA SER A 451 -6.92 10.32 17.80
C SER A 451 -8.42 10.09 17.94
N ARG A 452 -8.98 9.01 17.37
CA ARG A 452 -10.44 8.76 17.33
C ARG A 452 -11.06 8.73 18.73
N ARG A 453 -12.15 9.48 18.92
CA ARG A 453 -12.97 9.53 20.15
C ARG A 453 -14.44 9.13 19.91
N ARG A 454 -14.84 8.85 18.68
CA ARG A 454 -16.18 8.41 18.28
C ARG A 454 -16.14 7.29 17.25
N THR A 455 -16.94 6.25 17.46
CA THR A 455 -17.04 5.07 16.58
C THR A 455 -18.08 5.26 15.46
N SER A 456 -17.98 4.40 14.46
CA SER A 456 -18.98 4.10 13.42
C SER A 456 -18.86 2.60 13.08
N ALA A 457 -19.79 2.00 12.33
CA ALA A 457 -19.65 0.59 11.94
C ALA A 457 -18.35 0.35 11.15
N ALA A 458 -18.01 1.27 10.24
CA ALA A 458 -16.80 1.22 9.42
C ALA A 458 -15.51 1.62 10.15
N ASN A 459 -15.60 2.09 11.41
CA ASN A 459 -14.45 2.45 12.25
C ASN A 459 -14.81 2.21 13.73
N PRO A 460 -14.72 0.94 14.22
CA PRO A 460 -15.45 0.51 15.41
C PRO A 460 -14.74 0.72 16.76
N ARG A 461 -13.50 1.22 16.79
CA ARG A 461 -12.71 1.40 18.03
C ARG A 461 -12.37 2.88 18.28
N VAL A 462 -12.58 3.38 19.50
CA VAL A 462 -11.95 4.64 19.95
C VAL A 462 -10.49 4.39 20.31
N THR A 463 -9.60 5.35 20.07
CA THR A 463 -8.15 5.18 20.26
C THR A 463 -7.65 3.91 19.58
N ASN A 464 -7.97 3.78 18.28
CA ASN A 464 -7.68 2.61 17.47
C ASN A 464 -6.15 2.51 17.26
N ARG A 465 -5.49 1.56 17.91
CA ARG A 465 -4.02 1.46 17.87
C ARG A 465 -3.45 0.52 16.79
N HIS A 466 -4.26 -0.42 16.31
CA HIS A 466 -3.77 -1.55 15.51
C HIS A 466 -4.43 -1.69 14.15
N GLY A 467 -5.45 -0.89 13.86
CA GLY A 467 -6.07 -0.86 12.53
C GLY A 467 -6.93 -2.06 12.18
N HIS A 468 -7.33 -2.09 10.91
CA HIS A 468 -8.27 -3.05 10.35
C HIS A 468 -8.22 -3.04 8.82
N ILE A 469 -8.90 -3.99 8.20
CA ILE A 469 -9.04 -4.08 6.74
C ILE A 469 -10.53 -4.02 6.41
N VAL A 470 -10.94 -2.99 5.67
CA VAL A 470 -12.28 -2.90 5.09
C VAL A 470 -12.26 -3.46 3.67
N ARG A 471 -13.34 -4.12 3.27
CA ARG A 471 -13.55 -4.51 1.87
C ARG A 471 -14.92 -4.10 1.38
N TRP A 472 -15.06 -3.92 0.06
CA TRP A 472 -16.34 -3.65 -0.58
C TRP A 472 -16.43 -4.26 -1.97
N LYS A 473 -17.67 -4.45 -2.43
CA LYS A 473 -17.99 -4.87 -3.80
C LYS A 473 -18.90 -3.83 -4.46
N GLU A 474 -18.48 -3.34 -5.61
CA GLU A 474 -19.24 -2.36 -6.40
C GLU A 474 -20.52 -2.98 -6.94
N ARG A 475 -21.64 -2.25 -6.89
CA ARG A 475 -22.93 -2.80 -7.36
C ARG A 475 -22.87 -3.18 -8.83
N GLY A 476 -22.99 -4.48 -9.11
CA GLY A 476 -22.91 -5.04 -10.46
C GLY A 476 -21.48 -5.10 -11.01
N ASP A 477 -20.46 -5.22 -10.14
CA ASP A 477 -19.07 -5.45 -10.54
C ASP A 477 -18.53 -4.41 -11.54
N SER A 478 -18.97 -3.16 -11.37
CA SER A 478 -18.81 -2.09 -12.35
C SER A 478 -18.00 -0.91 -11.78
N PRO A 479 -16.93 -0.46 -12.47
CA PRO A 479 -16.22 0.76 -12.09
C PRO A 479 -17.11 2.01 -12.17
N LEU A 480 -18.26 1.96 -12.87
CA LEU A 480 -19.21 3.06 -12.95
C LEU A 480 -20.24 3.08 -11.80
N ALA A 481 -20.25 2.07 -10.92
CA ALA A 481 -21.18 2.04 -9.81
C ALA A 481 -20.93 3.24 -8.87
N THR A 482 -22.02 3.88 -8.43
CA THR A 482 -22.03 4.97 -7.45
C THR A 482 -22.37 4.47 -6.03
N THR A 483 -22.35 3.14 -5.83
CA THR A 483 -22.78 2.46 -4.60
C THR A 483 -22.16 1.08 -4.50
N PHE A 484 -21.86 0.65 -3.28
CA PHE A 484 -21.21 -0.61 -2.97
C PHE A 484 -21.81 -1.25 -1.71
N GLU A 485 -21.55 -2.53 -1.51
CA GLU A 485 -21.77 -3.25 -0.25
C GLU A 485 -20.41 -3.50 0.40
N TRP A 486 -20.28 -3.33 1.72
CA TRP A 486 -19.00 -3.35 2.43
C TRP A 486 -19.07 -4.12 3.76
N GLU A 487 -17.92 -4.64 4.19
CA GLU A 487 -17.73 -5.24 5.50
C GLU A 487 -16.28 -5.08 5.99
N LEU A 488 -16.02 -5.35 7.27
CA LEU A 488 -14.67 -5.46 7.80
C LEU A 488 -14.19 -6.91 7.65
N LEU A 489 -13.11 -7.11 6.88
CA LEU A 489 -12.49 -8.44 6.72
C LEU A 489 -11.88 -8.91 8.05
N LEU A 490 -11.20 -8.00 8.76
CA LEU A 490 -10.63 -8.23 10.09
C LEU A 490 -10.36 -6.92 10.83
N LEU A 491 -10.23 -7.02 12.15
CA LEU A 491 -9.64 -6.06 13.06
C LEU A 491 -8.27 -6.59 13.51
N ALA A 492 -7.21 -5.83 13.26
CA ALA A 492 -5.87 -6.16 13.74
C ALA A 492 -5.69 -5.76 15.21
N GLY A 493 -4.71 -6.36 15.91
CA GLY A 493 -4.55 -6.30 17.37
C GLY A 493 -4.59 -7.69 18.04
N GLN A 494 -4.50 -7.70 19.37
CA GLN A 494 -4.33 -8.89 20.22
C GLN A 494 -5.58 -9.76 20.32
N ASP A 495 -5.44 -11.06 20.53
CA ASP A 495 -6.54 -11.96 20.92
C ASP A 495 -7.18 -11.49 22.24
N ALA A 496 -8.50 -11.65 22.34
CA ALA A 496 -9.24 -11.48 23.59
C ALA A 496 -8.79 -12.49 24.68
N ALA A 497 -8.25 -13.66 24.28
CA ALA A 497 -7.74 -14.69 25.18
C ALA A 497 -6.60 -14.20 26.08
N ASP A 498 -5.75 -13.29 25.60
CA ASP A 498 -4.63 -12.69 26.35
C ASP A 498 -5.08 -11.62 27.36
N GLY A 499 -6.39 -11.34 27.46
CA GLY A 499 -6.95 -10.35 28.39
C GLY A 499 -6.77 -8.90 27.94
N ALA A 500 -6.51 -8.69 26.65
CA ALA A 500 -6.39 -7.37 26.03
C ALA A 500 -7.65 -6.50 26.23
N ALA A 501 -7.47 -5.19 26.31
CA ALA A 501 -8.59 -4.25 26.41
C ALA A 501 -9.30 -4.08 25.05
N SER A 502 -10.62 -3.91 25.03
CA SER A 502 -11.43 -3.95 23.80
C SER A 502 -11.09 -2.93 22.71
N ASN A 503 -10.30 -1.89 23.01
CA ASN A 503 -9.79 -0.94 22.01
C ASN A 503 -8.44 -1.36 21.37
N ILE A 504 -7.80 -2.41 21.89
CA ILE A 504 -6.58 -3.05 21.36
C ILE A 504 -6.80 -4.53 20.96
N THR A 505 -7.91 -5.14 21.36
CA THR A 505 -8.33 -6.47 20.90
C THR A 505 -8.65 -6.47 19.40
N GLY A 506 -8.10 -7.45 18.66
CA GLY A 506 -8.40 -7.76 17.27
C GLY A 506 -9.45 -8.87 17.11
N ASN A 507 -9.60 -9.41 15.89
CA ASN A 507 -10.35 -10.64 15.61
C ASN A 507 -9.67 -11.55 14.58
N ILE A 508 -8.36 -11.36 14.38
CA ILE A 508 -7.50 -12.18 13.52
C ILE A 508 -7.62 -13.65 13.91
N LYS A 509 -7.51 -14.55 12.93
CA LYS A 509 -7.37 -16.00 13.13
C LYS A 509 -5.99 -16.40 12.60
N GLY A 510 -5.16 -17.03 13.41
CA GLY A 510 -3.77 -17.28 13.03
C GLY A 510 -2.85 -16.14 13.49
N ASP A 511 -1.88 -15.77 12.67
CA ASP A 511 -0.77 -14.91 13.07
C ASP A 511 -1.19 -13.44 13.29
N GLU A 512 -1.11 -12.95 14.53
CA GLU A 512 -1.43 -11.57 14.88
C GLU A 512 -0.47 -10.53 14.28
N PHE A 513 -1.01 -9.33 14.05
CA PHE A 513 -0.28 -8.12 13.67
C PHE A 513 -0.99 -6.83 14.13
N SER A 514 -0.27 -5.72 14.01
CA SER A 514 -0.74 -4.34 14.15
C SER A 514 -0.46 -3.57 12.87
N SER A 515 -1.23 -2.52 12.62
CA SER A 515 -0.98 -1.53 11.58
C SER A 515 -0.81 -2.14 10.19
N PRO A 516 -1.84 -2.81 9.65
CA PRO A 516 -1.83 -3.23 8.26
C PRO A 516 -1.77 -2.00 7.37
N ASP A 517 -0.83 -2.00 6.43
CA ASP A 517 -0.53 -0.92 5.51
C ASP A 517 -0.51 -1.49 4.07
N GLY A 518 0.64 -1.92 3.56
CA GLY A 518 0.78 -2.37 2.17
C GLY A 518 -0.16 -3.53 1.83
N ILE A 519 -1.00 -3.41 0.80
CA ILE A 519 -1.96 -4.46 0.42
C ILE A 519 -1.97 -4.74 -1.08
N ARG A 520 -1.97 -6.04 -1.44
CA ARG A 520 -1.99 -6.49 -2.83
C ARG A 520 -2.69 -7.83 -2.97
N VAL A 521 -3.70 -7.91 -3.83
CA VAL A 521 -4.13 -9.20 -4.39
C VAL A 521 -3.24 -9.52 -5.58
N ASP A 522 -2.66 -10.74 -5.61
CA ASP A 522 -1.86 -11.21 -6.74
C ASP A 522 -2.75 -11.80 -7.88
N PRO A 523 -2.21 -12.08 -9.07
CA PRO A 523 -2.98 -12.57 -10.23
C PRO A 523 -3.68 -13.92 -10.02
N GLN A 524 -3.35 -14.64 -8.95
CA GLN A 524 -3.98 -15.91 -8.57
C GLN A 524 -5.00 -15.73 -7.44
N GLY A 525 -5.34 -14.48 -7.12
CA GLY A 525 -6.37 -14.14 -6.13
C GLY A 525 -5.90 -14.22 -4.69
N ARG A 526 -4.60 -14.31 -4.41
CA ARG A 526 -4.08 -14.42 -3.03
C ARG A 526 -3.84 -13.03 -2.47
N LEU A 527 -4.39 -12.75 -1.28
CA LEU A 527 -4.25 -11.45 -0.62
C LEU A 527 -2.99 -11.43 0.23
N TRP A 528 -2.13 -10.46 -0.03
CA TRP A 528 -0.92 -10.18 0.73
C TRP A 528 -1.06 -8.84 1.45
N VAL A 529 -0.65 -8.80 2.73
CA VAL A 529 -0.70 -7.63 3.61
C VAL A 529 0.68 -7.41 4.23
N GLN A 530 1.11 -6.15 4.33
CA GLN A 530 2.36 -5.66 4.88
C GLN A 530 2.05 -4.67 6.03
N THR A 531 3.05 -4.20 6.79
CA THR A 531 2.80 -3.40 8.02
C THR A 531 3.86 -2.30 8.28
N ASP A 532 3.42 -1.05 8.51
CA ASP A 532 4.15 -0.07 9.33
C ASP A 532 3.53 0.02 10.73
N SER A 533 4.05 -0.77 11.66
CA SER A 533 3.82 -0.59 13.10
C SER A 533 5.06 -0.01 13.77
N GLY A 534 4.89 1.10 14.48
CA GLY A 534 5.99 1.78 15.17
C GLY A 534 6.63 0.94 16.27
N THR A 535 7.95 1.04 16.44
CA THR A 535 8.71 0.21 17.39
C THR A 535 8.45 0.57 18.85
N GLY A 536 8.11 -0.40 19.70
CA GLY A 536 7.84 -0.16 21.13
C GLY A 536 7.41 -1.38 21.93
N THR A 537 7.33 -1.24 23.26
CA THR A 537 6.97 -2.32 24.20
C THR A 537 5.49 -2.73 24.16
N ASP A 538 4.64 -1.99 23.45
CA ASP A 538 3.23 -2.30 23.20
C ASP A 538 2.93 -2.62 21.72
N ILE A 539 3.99 -2.80 20.91
CA ILE A 539 3.95 -3.28 19.53
C ILE A 539 4.96 -4.41 19.34
N THR A 540 6.26 -4.13 19.39
CA THR A 540 7.34 -5.07 19.06
C THR A 540 7.45 -6.24 20.04
N ASP A 541 7.24 -6.00 21.34
CA ASP A 541 7.18 -7.06 22.36
C ASP A 541 5.92 -7.95 22.23
N ILE A 542 4.94 -7.52 21.41
CA ILE A 542 3.64 -8.17 21.22
C ILE A 542 3.60 -8.93 19.89
N PHE A 543 3.94 -8.29 18.78
CA PHE A 543 3.82 -8.85 17.42
C PHE A 543 5.18 -9.25 16.81
N GLY A 544 6.29 -8.67 17.26
CA GLY A 544 7.62 -8.78 16.64
C GLY A 544 7.97 -7.58 15.76
N ASN A 545 8.92 -7.75 14.84
CA ASN A 545 9.22 -6.75 13.81
C ASN A 545 8.09 -6.68 12.76
N ASN A 546 8.05 -5.58 12.01
CA ASN A 546 7.16 -5.44 10.86
C ASN A 546 7.34 -6.57 9.85
N SER A 547 6.22 -6.96 9.24
CA SER A 547 6.05 -8.28 8.65
C SER A 547 5.12 -8.25 7.45
N MET A 548 5.15 -9.32 6.66
CA MET A 548 4.23 -9.55 5.55
C MET A 548 3.49 -10.88 5.75
N TYR A 549 2.20 -10.87 5.46
CA TYR A 549 1.24 -11.95 5.71
C TYR A 549 0.51 -12.32 4.42
N TYR A 550 0.23 -13.60 4.22
CA TYR A 550 -0.93 -14.01 3.42
C TYR A 550 -2.18 -13.91 4.29
N ILE A 551 -3.32 -13.50 3.73
CA ILE A 551 -4.63 -13.54 4.40
C ILE A 551 -5.66 -14.25 3.52
N ASP A 552 -6.35 -15.24 4.08
CA ASP A 552 -7.46 -15.89 3.39
C ASP A 552 -8.67 -14.96 3.35
N GLN A 553 -9.10 -14.60 2.14
CA GLN A 553 -10.18 -13.65 1.90
C GLN A 553 -11.56 -14.15 2.38
N LYS A 554 -11.76 -15.46 2.61
CA LYS A 554 -13.05 -16.02 3.03
C LYS A 554 -13.13 -16.20 4.54
N THR A 555 -12.04 -16.62 5.18
CA THR A 555 -12.00 -16.91 6.61
C THR A 555 -11.45 -15.77 7.46
N GLY A 556 -10.64 -14.87 6.88
CA GLY A 556 -9.86 -13.87 7.63
C GLY A 556 -8.64 -14.48 8.34
N GLU A 557 -8.19 -15.67 7.92
CA GLU A 557 -7.03 -16.37 8.49
C GLU A 557 -5.72 -15.78 7.96
N SER A 558 -4.84 -15.31 8.84
CA SER A 558 -3.52 -14.77 8.51
C SER A 558 -2.39 -15.79 8.69
N LYS A 559 -1.40 -15.71 7.80
CA LYS A 559 -0.19 -16.55 7.79
C LYS A 559 1.05 -15.68 7.56
N ARG A 560 1.90 -15.56 8.57
CA ARG A 560 3.12 -14.74 8.57
C ARG A 560 4.14 -15.34 7.61
N PHE A 561 4.40 -14.63 6.52
CA PHE A 561 5.25 -15.09 5.43
C PHE A 561 6.69 -14.55 5.55
N LEU A 562 6.85 -13.25 5.81
CA LEU A 562 8.16 -12.60 5.94
C LEU A 562 8.17 -11.70 7.17
N VAL A 563 9.34 -11.61 7.83
CA VAL A 563 9.60 -10.66 8.92
C VAL A 563 10.84 -9.84 8.59
N GLY A 564 10.80 -8.54 8.86
CA GLY A 564 11.90 -7.60 8.58
C GLY A 564 13.00 -7.52 9.65
N PRO A 565 14.12 -6.84 9.34
CA PRO A 565 15.15 -6.43 10.31
C PRO A 565 14.62 -5.44 11.36
N LEU A 566 15.49 -5.01 12.29
CA LEU A 566 15.06 -4.17 13.40
C LEU A 566 14.68 -2.75 12.96
N GLY A 567 13.44 -2.38 13.26
CA GLY A 567 12.91 -1.03 13.08
C GLY A 567 12.74 -0.58 11.63
N CYS A 568 12.67 -1.51 10.69
CA CYS A 568 12.05 -1.23 9.39
C CYS A 568 10.52 -1.30 9.50
N GLU A 569 9.84 -0.73 8.52
CA GLU A 569 8.53 -1.19 8.08
C GLU A 569 8.70 -2.28 6.99
N ILE A 570 7.60 -2.93 6.59
CA ILE A 570 7.55 -3.72 5.37
C ILE A 570 6.51 -3.07 4.46
N THR A 571 6.94 -2.63 3.28
CA THR A 571 6.13 -2.01 2.22
C THR A 571 6.63 -2.50 0.86
N GLY A 572 5.97 -2.10 -0.23
CA GLY A 572 6.38 -2.42 -1.59
C GLY A 572 6.19 -3.90 -1.95
N ILE A 573 5.36 -4.20 -2.96
CA ILE A 573 5.24 -5.54 -3.53
C ILE A 573 5.11 -5.49 -5.05
N ALA A 574 6.02 -6.18 -5.73
CA ALA A 574 5.97 -6.51 -7.15
C ALA A 574 6.41 -7.97 -7.36
N TYR A 575 6.15 -8.54 -8.53
CA TYR A 575 6.45 -9.96 -8.82
C TYR A 575 6.61 -10.22 -10.32
N THR A 576 7.28 -11.31 -10.67
CA THR A 576 7.28 -11.87 -12.03
C THR A 576 5.90 -12.46 -12.38
N PRO A 577 5.48 -12.52 -13.67
CA PRO A 577 4.17 -13.04 -14.05
C PRO A 577 3.89 -14.50 -13.63
N ASP A 578 4.93 -15.34 -13.56
CA ASP A 578 4.86 -16.71 -13.05
C ASP A 578 4.72 -16.81 -11.51
N LEU A 579 4.88 -15.68 -10.79
CA LEU A 579 4.96 -15.55 -9.35
C LEU A 579 6.11 -16.32 -8.67
N THR A 580 7.10 -16.84 -9.40
CA THR A 580 8.27 -17.54 -8.82
C THR A 580 9.27 -16.60 -8.15
N THR A 581 9.18 -15.30 -8.46
CA THR A 581 9.99 -14.23 -7.85
C THR A 581 9.09 -13.11 -7.35
N PHE A 582 9.17 -12.80 -6.05
CA PHE A 582 8.62 -11.60 -5.45
C PHE A 582 9.74 -10.58 -5.20
N PHE A 583 9.43 -9.30 -5.37
CA PHE A 583 10.24 -8.16 -4.95
C PHE A 583 9.50 -7.48 -3.80
N ILE A 584 10.19 -7.27 -2.67
CA ILE A 584 9.63 -6.70 -1.43
C ILE A 584 10.58 -5.62 -0.92
N ASN A 585 10.07 -4.50 -0.41
CA ASN A 585 10.92 -3.43 0.13
C ASN A 585 11.02 -3.46 1.65
N ILE A 586 12.17 -3.02 2.14
CA ILE A 586 12.55 -2.89 3.55
C ILE A 586 12.91 -1.42 3.76
N GLN A 587 12.01 -0.66 4.37
CA GLN A 587 12.07 0.80 4.48
C GLN A 587 12.47 1.25 5.89
N HIS A 588 13.21 2.36 5.95
CA HIS A 588 13.83 2.97 7.15
C HIS A 588 14.46 2.03 8.22
N PRO A 589 15.12 0.91 7.86
CA PRO A 589 15.72 -0.01 8.84
C PRO A 589 16.73 0.73 9.74
N ASN A 590 16.67 0.53 11.07
CA ASN A 590 17.42 1.37 12.02
C ASN A 590 18.66 0.70 12.66
N ARG A 591 19.03 -0.51 12.19
CA ARG A 591 20.21 -1.27 12.64
C ARG A 591 20.99 -1.93 11.50
N ALA A 592 22.07 -2.62 11.84
CA ALA A 592 23.19 -2.95 10.95
C ALA A 592 22.93 -4.07 9.93
N TRP A 593 21.67 -4.44 9.68
CA TRP A 593 21.28 -5.30 8.56
C TRP A 593 21.91 -4.80 7.24
N ASN A 594 22.25 -5.71 6.31
CA ASN A 594 22.75 -5.40 4.95
C ASN A 594 24.04 -4.53 4.86
N THR A 595 24.58 -3.99 5.95
CA THR A 595 25.75 -3.07 5.98
C THR A 595 27.00 -3.65 5.31
N LEU A 596 27.16 -4.98 5.31
CA LEU A 596 28.24 -5.67 4.59
C LEU A 596 28.21 -5.41 3.07
N ARG A 597 27.04 -5.16 2.46
CA ARG A 597 26.88 -4.82 1.03
C ARG A 597 27.47 -3.44 0.69
N ALA A 598 27.74 -2.61 1.70
CA ALA A 598 28.42 -1.32 1.59
C ALA A 598 29.90 -1.35 2.02
N GLY A 599 30.41 -2.49 2.53
CA GLY A 599 31.72 -2.58 3.19
C GLY A 599 31.71 -2.09 4.65
N GLY A 600 30.53 -1.99 5.27
CA GLY A 600 30.28 -1.30 6.54
C GLY A 600 29.51 0.00 6.33
N GLY A 601 29.29 0.75 7.41
CA GLY A 601 28.50 1.99 7.41
C GLY A 601 27.10 1.78 8.01
N ASP A 602 26.22 2.75 7.77
CA ASP A 602 24.86 2.78 8.31
C ASP A 602 23.90 1.81 7.59
N ALA A 603 22.75 1.60 8.23
CA ALA A 603 21.62 0.92 7.62
C ALA A 603 21.18 1.63 6.34
N ARG A 604 20.74 0.85 5.35
CA ARG A 604 20.19 1.37 4.08
C ARG A 604 18.85 0.70 3.81
N SER A 605 17.85 1.47 3.39
CA SER A 605 16.62 0.92 2.84
C SER A 605 16.90 0.15 1.55
N ALA A 606 16.15 -0.92 1.27
CA ALA A 606 16.46 -1.82 0.17
C ALA A 606 15.30 -2.69 -0.31
N THR A 607 15.35 -3.04 -1.60
CA THR A 607 14.55 -4.08 -2.23
C THR A 607 15.22 -5.43 -2.06
N VAL A 608 14.49 -6.41 -1.52
CA VAL A 608 14.86 -7.83 -1.50
C VAL A 608 14.07 -8.63 -2.53
N VAL A 609 14.69 -9.69 -3.02
CA VAL A 609 14.12 -10.68 -3.93
C VAL A 609 13.83 -11.94 -3.12
N VAL A 610 12.56 -12.32 -3.05
CA VAL A 610 12.11 -13.54 -2.37
C VAL A 610 11.72 -14.60 -3.39
N ARG A 611 12.29 -15.80 -3.26
CA ARG A 611 12.11 -16.92 -4.19
C ARG A 611 12.04 -18.23 -3.43
N ARG A 612 11.41 -19.25 -4.00
CA ARG A 612 11.54 -20.64 -3.53
C ARG A 612 12.82 -21.29 -4.06
N GLN A 613 13.39 -22.20 -3.27
CA GLN A 613 14.54 -23.02 -3.65
C GLN A 613 14.16 -24.13 -4.66
N ASP A 614 12.90 -24.59 -4.65
CA ASP A 614 12.36 -25.57 -5.60
C ASP A 614 11.82 -24.95 -6.91
N GLY A 615 11.93 -23.62 -7.06
CA GLY A 615 11.52 -22.89 -8.26
C GLY A 615 10.00 -22.72 -8.46
N LYS A 616 9.16 -23.18 -7.53
CA LYS A 616 7.70 -23.00 -7.58
C LYS A 616 7.29 -21.53 -7.30
N PRO A 617 6.02 -21.15 -7.57
CA PRO A 617 5.48 -19.85 -7.18
C PRO A 617 5.67 -19.53 -5.70
N VAL A 618 5.96 -18.27 -5.38
CA VAL A 618 6.02 -17.77 -4.00
C VAL A 618 4.65 -17.94 -3.34
N GLY A 619 4.66 -18.38 -2.08
CA GLY A 619 3.46 -18.71 -1.33
C GLY A 619 2.93 -20.13 -1.53
N ALA A 620 3.39 -20.87 -2.55
CA ALA A 620 2.97 -22.26 -2.80
C ALA A 620 3.50 -23.26 -1.75
#